data_AF-A0A2N0H3Z1-F1
#
_entry.id   AF-A0A2N0H3Z1-F1
#
_cell.length_a   1.000
_cell.length_b   1.000
_cell.length_c   1.000
_cell.angle_alpha   90.00
_cell.angle_beta   90.00
_cell.angle_gamma   90.00
#
_symmetry.space_group_name_H-M   'P 1'
#
loop_
_entity.id
_entity.type
_entity.pdbx_description
1 polymer ?
#
loop_
_entity_poly.entity_id
_entity_poly.type
_entity_poly.pdbx_seq_one_letter_code
_entity_poly.pdbx_strand_id
1 'polypeptide(L)' 'MDPDDKHGTAEKMSDNLPQTIGIDISKASLDCHVHPIGAERQLANTAKGHKALIGWL' A
#
# COMPACT_ATOMS: atom_id res chain seq x y z
N MET A 1 -18.18 29.82 -19.18
CA MET A 1 -17.26 29.71 -18.02
C MET A 1 -17.99 28.83 -17.06
N ASP A 2 -17.81 27.54 -17.26
CA ASP A 2 -18.66 26.50 -16.69
C ASP A 2 -17.96 25.94 -15.46
N PRO A 3 -18.60 25.94 -14.27
CA PRO A 3 -17.93 25.71 -13.01
C PRO A 3 -18.08 24.26 -12.55
N ASP A 4 -17.91 23.25 -13.41
CA ASP A 4 -18.15 21.85 -13.00
C ASP A 4 -17.20 20.87 -13.68
N ASP A 5 -15.94 20.86 -13.25
CA ASP A 5 -14.98 19.80 -13.57
C ASP A 5 -13.97 19.55 -12.44
N LYS A 6 -14.41 19.67 -11.18
CA LYS A 6 -13.53 19.46 -10.00
C LYS A 6 -13.45 18.01 -9.51
N HIS A 7 -14.25 17.09 -10.05
CA HIS A 7 -14.26 15.69 -9.59
C HIS A 7 -13.42 14.73 -10.47
N GLY A 8 -13.10 15.08 -11.73
CA GLY A 8 -12.44 14.16 -12.66
C GLY A 8 -10.90 14.06 -12.55
N THR A 9 -10.25 14.96 -11.81
CA THR A 9 -8.79 15.12 -11.86
C THR A 9 -8.06 14.43 -10.69
N ALA A 10 -8.73 14.24 -9.55
CA ALA A 10 -8.11 13.70 -8.34
C ALA A 10 -7.92 12.17 -8.41
N GLU A 11 -8.90 11.42 -8.91
CA GLU A 11 -8.78 9.96 -9.03
C GLU A 11 -7.70 9.55 -10.04
N LYS A 12 -7.54 10.30 -11.13
CA LYS A 12 -6.59 9.99 -12.21
C LYS A 12 -5.12 10.31 -11.91
N MET A 13 -4.81 11.17 -10.92
CA MET A 13 -3.42 11.46 -10.53
C MET A 13 -2.86 10.44 -9.53
N SER A 14 -3.72 9.72 -8.80
CA SER A 14 -3.31 8.73 -7.80
C SER A 14 -2.57 7.54 -8.42
N ASP A 15 -2.90 7.18 -9.66
CA ASP A 15 -2.34 6.01 -10.34
C ASP A 15 -0.87 6.16 -10.74
N ASN A 16 -0.34 7.39 -10.73
CA ASN A 16 1.03 7.70 -11.16
C ASN A 16 1.95 8.14 -10.00
N LEU A 17 1.46 8.06 -8.77
CA LEU A 17 2.30 8.31 -7.59
C LEU A 17 3.17 7.08 -7.30
N PRO A 18 4.46 7.27 -6.94
CA PRO A 18 5.30 6.18 -6.49
C PRO A 18 4.63 5.44 -5.33
N GLN A 19 4.46 4.12 -5.47
CA GLN A 19 3.96 3.29 -4.40
C GLN A 19 5.05 3.06 -3.37
N THR A 20 4.71 3.25 -2.10
CA THR A 20 5.57 2.93 -0.96
C THR A 20 4.87 1.94 -0.07
N ILE A 21 5.64 1.06 0.57
CA ILE A 21 5.11 0.08 1.51
C ILE A 21 5.80 0.31 2.85
N GLY A 22 5.02 0.74 3.83
CA GLY A 22 5.45 0.77 5.23
C GLY A 22 5.32 -0.62 5.82
N ILE A 23 6.35 -1.10 6.52
CA ILE A 23 6.33 -2.38 7.21
C ILE A 23 6.71 -2.13 8.66
N ASP A 24 5.76 -2.32 9.56
CA ASP A 24 6.01 -2.36 11.00
C ASP A 24 6.32 -3.80 11.43
N ILE A 25 7.32 -3.97 12.28
CA ILE A 25 7.86 -5.29 12.64
C ILE A 25 7.75 -5.49 14.14
N SER A 26 6.95 -6.48 14.53
CA SER A 26 6.87 -6.94 15.91
C SER A 26 7.58 -8.30 16.06
N LYS A 27 7.62 -8.85 17.28
CA LYS A 27 8.15 -10.22 17.48
C LYS A 27 7.35 -11.29 16.74
N ALA A 28 6.05 -11.08 16.52
CA ALA A 28 5.14 -12.09 16.01
C ALA A 28 4.61 -11.78 14.60
N SER A 29 4.62 -10.52 14.18
CA SER A 29 3.97 -10.04 12.96
C SER A 29 4.85 -9.12 12.12
N LEU A 30 4.55 -9.07 10.83
CA LEU A 30 4.96 -8.07 9.85
C LEU A 30 3.68 -7.39 9.35
N ASP A 31 3.50 -6.14 9.73
CA ASP A 31 2.30 -5.35 9.48
C ASP A 31 2.58 -4.38 8.33
N CYS A 32 2.02 -4.66 7.15
CA CYS A 32 2.38 -3.98 5.92
C CYS A 32 1.24 -3.11 5.40
N HIS A 33 1.56 -1.90 4.98
CA HIS A 33 0.60 -0.94 4.43
C HIS A 33 1.14 -0.26 3.17
N VAL A 34 0.41 -0.40 2.06
CA VAL A 34 0.72 0.18 0.76
C VAL A 34 0.09 1.57 0.67
N HIS A 35 0.90 2.59 0.44
CA HIS A 35 0.45 3.95 0.15
C HIS A 35 0.77 4.30 -1.32
N PRO A 36 -0.13 4.98 -2.06
CA PRO A 36 -1.43 5.51 -1.64
C PRO A 36 -2.61 4.54 -1.82
N ILE A 37 -2.40 3.36 -2.41
CA ILE A 37 -3.49 2.41 -2.75
C ILE A 37 -4.29 1.94 -1.53
N GLY A 38 -3.71 1.98 -0.33
CA GLY A 38 -4.37 1.61 0.91
C GLY A 38 -4.51 0.10 1.10
N ALA A 39 -3.75 -0.72 0.36
CA ALA A 39 -3.74 -2.16 0.53
C ALA A 39 -2.92 -2.54 1.78
N GLU A 40 -3.42 -3.47 2.59
CA GLU A 40 -2.76 -3.90 3.82
C GLU A 40 -2.64 -5.42 3.92
N ARG A 41 -1.61 -5.88 4.64
CA ARG A 41 -1.41 -7.29 4.92
C ARG A 41 -0.64 -7.48 6.21
N GLN A 42 -1.13 -8.39 7.04
CA GLN A 42 -0.40 -8.90 8.19
C GLN A 42 0.13 -10.31 7.91
N LEU A 43 1.42 -10.53 8.15
CA LEU A 43 2.09 -11.82 8.01
C LEU A 43 2.75 -12.20 9.34
N ALA A 44 2.98 -13.50 9.58
CA ALA A 44 3.74 -13.92 10.75
C ALA A 44 5.23 -13.57 10.59
N ASN A 45 5.89 -13.07 11.65
CA ASN A 45 7.32 -12.82 11.68
C ASN A 45 8.11 -14.15 11.80
N THR A 46 8.12 -14.91 10.72
CA THR A 46 8.78 -16.20 10.58
C THR A 46 9.45 -16.28 9.22
N ALA A 47 10.36 -17.23 8.99
CA ALA A 47 10.97 -17.41 7.67
C ALA A 47 9.93 -17.63 6.54
N LYS A 48 8.82 -18.34 6.84
CA LYS A 48 7.73 -18.53 5.88
C LYS A 48 6.98 -17.23 5.60
N GLY A 49 6.71 -16.42 6.64
CA GLY A 49 6.06 -15.13 6.47
C GLY A 49 6.91 -14.12 5.71
N HIS A 50 8.23 -14.09 5.94
CA HIS A 50 9.14 -13.27 5.12
C HIS A 50 9.15 -13.69 3.64
N LYS A 51 9.13 -14.99 3.33
CA LYS A 51 8.98 -15.47 1.94
C LYS A 51 7.66 -15.03 1.32
N ALA A 52 6.58 -15.06 2.09
CA ALA A 52 5.27 -14.58 1.64
C ALA A 52 5.23 -13.06 1.44
N LEU A 53 5.96 -12.30 2.25
CA LEU A 53 6.15 -10.85 2.08
C LEU A 53 6.91 -10.57 0.79
N ILE A 54 8.06 -11.21 0.57
CA ILE A 54 8.86 -11.04 -0.65
C ILE A 54 8.07 -11.41 -1.91
N GLY A 55 7.22 -12.44 -1.86
CA GLY A 55 6.37 -12.79 -3.00
C GLY A 55 5.18 -11.85 -3.23
N TRP A 56 4.92 -10.93 -2.30
CA TRP A 56 3.87 -9.93 -2.40
C TRP A 56 4.38 -8.55 -2.87
N LEU A 57 5.63 -8.22 -2.52
CA LEU A 57 6.35 -7.05 -3.03
C LEU A 57 6.78 -7.26 -4.49
#